data_AF-A0A9D8EH73-F1
#
_entry.id   AF-A0A9D8EH73-F1
#
_cell.length_a   1.000
_cell.length_b   1.000
_cell.length_c   1.000
_cell.angle_alpha   90.00
_cell.angle_beta   90.00
_cell.angle_gamma   90.00
#
_symmetry.space_group_name_H-M   'P 1'
#
loop_
_entity.id
_entity.type
_entity.pdbx_description
1 polymer ?
#
loop_
_entity_poly.entity_id
_entity_poly.type
_entity_poly.pdbx_seq_one_letter_code
_entity_poly.pdbx_strand_id
1 'polypeptide(L)'
;LVDAIAGGSVKGVAALVGCTTVREFQSGRHIVGLAEELIKKDILVIGAGCCSSAMQNADLMNLDAGKKAGSNLSGLCSALGVPPCLSYGSCTDIGKIINTAVAIADELGVDVPDLPVCASAPEYMEQKAVADAFTAVAFGLTLHLSPAPPVFGSPAVTKILTEVVEGLTGGKVFVDLDPCETAVKIEAHINNKREKLGLKI
;
A
#
# COMPACT_ATOMS: atom_id res chain seq x y z
N LEU A 1 -8.12 8.23 -13.03
CA LEU A 1 -7.64 7.88 -11.67
C LEU A 1 -7.37 9.14 -10.85
N VAL A 2 -6.63 10.11 -11.38
CA VAL A 2 -6.42 11.43 -10.74
C VAL A 2 -7.74 12.06 -10.28
N ASP A 3 -8.73 12.16 -11.17
CA ASP A 3 -10.07 12.68 -10.81
C ASP A 3 -10.79 11.85 -9.74
N ALA A 4 -10.61 10.52 -9.74
CA ALA A 4 -11.20 9.66 -8.74
C ALA A 4 -10.56 9.87 -7.35
N ILE A 5 -9.25 10.14 -7.32
CA ILE A 5 -8.53 10.50 -6.09
C ILE A 5 -8.95 11.88 -5.61
N ALA A 6 -8.92 12.89 -6.49
CA ALA A 6 -9.31 14.25 -6.18
C ALA A 6 -10.77 14.34 -5.72
N GLY A 7 -11.67 13.62 -6.39
CA GLY A 7 -13.10 13.53 -6.09
C GLY A 7 -13.45 12.67 -4.87
N GLY A 8 -12.51 11.88 -4.35
CA GLY A 8 -12.70 11.03 -3.17
C GLY A 8 -13.36 9.67 -3.45
N SER A 9 -13.66 9.34 -4.71
CA SER A 9 -14.08 7.98 -5.09
C SER A 9 -13.01 6.94 -4.76
N VAL A 10 -11.75 7.35 -4.80
CA VAL A 10 -10.60 6.62 -4.25
C VAL A 10 -9.94 7.53 -3.22
N LYS A 11 -9.91 7.12 -1.95
CA LYS A 11 -9.26 7.92 -0.90
C LYS A 11 -7.74 7.99 -1.13
N GLY A 12 -7.15 6.86 -1.50
CA GLY A 12 -5.75 6.74 -1.85
C GLY A 12 -5.45 5.36 -2.42
N VAL A 13 -4.17 5.08 -2.66
CA VAL A 13 -3.73 3.78 -3.21
C VAL A 13 -2.70 3.13 -2.27
N ALA A 14 -2.93 1.87 -1.92
CA ALA A 14 -1.98 1.07 -1.16
C ALA A 14 -1.40 -0.04 -2.03
N ALA A 15 -0.07 -0.06 -2.17
CA ALA A 15 0.65 -1.12 -2.85
C ALA A 15 1.00 -2.24 -1.85
N LEU A 16 0.34 -3.40 -1.97
CA LEU A 16 0.66 -4.61 -1.20
C LEU A 16 1.61 -5.49 -2.02
N VAL A 17 2.85 -5.59 -1.57
CA VAL A 17 3.93 -6.28 -2.29
C VAL A 17 4.69 -7.23 -1.36
N GLY A 18 5.40 -8.19 -1.93
CA GLY A 18 6.28 -9.10 -1.18
C GLY A 18 5.80 -10.54 -1.18
N CYS A 19 6.10 -11.25 -0.09
CA CYS A 19 6.04 -12.70 0.02
C CYS A 19 4.80 -13.16 0.80
N THR A 20 4.75 -14.46 1.08
CA THR A 20 4.02 -15.02 2.23
C THR A 20 5.05 -15.61 3.21
N THR A 21 4.66 -15.78 4.48
CA THR A 21 5.56 -16.35 5.49
C THR A 21 4.81 -17.26 6.45
N VAL A 22 5.41 -18.39 6.83
CA VAL A 22 4.84 -19.30 7.84
C VAL A 22 5.13 -18.87 9.28
N ARG A 23 5.82 -17.74 9.48
CA ARG A 23 6.20 -17.25 10.81
C ARG A 23 4.98 -16.89 11.68
N GLU A 24 3.92 -16.38 11.05
CA GLU A 24 2.71 -15.95 11.75
C GLU A 24 1.50 -16.77 11.28
N PHE A 25 1.21 -16.77 9.98
CA PHE A 25 0.10 -17.54 9.41
C PHE A 25 0.44 -18.08 8.01
N GLN A 26 0.01 -19.30 7.70
CA GLN A 26 0.16 -19.86 6.37
C GLN A 26 -0.80 -19.18 5.37
N SER A 27 -0.36 -19.04 4.11
CA SER A 27 -1.18 -18.71 2.94
C SER A 27 -1.69 -17.25 2.77
N GLY A 28 -0.95 -16.22 3.19
CA GLY A 28 -1.30 -14.85 2.82
C GLY A 28 -2.48 -14.26 3.61
N ARG A 29 -2.76 -14.79 4.79
CA ARG A 29 -3.91 -14.36 5.62
C ARG A 29 -3.83 -12.89 6.00
N HIS A 30 -2.64 -12.37 6.33
CA HIS A 30 -2.47 -10.95 6.66
C HIS A 30 -2.59 -10.08 5.42
N ILE A 31 -2.12 -10.56 4.27
CA ILE A 31 -2.29 -9.86 2.99
C ILE A 31 -3.78 -9.69 2.68
N VAL A 32 -4.55 -10.78 2.76
CA VAL A 32 -6.00 -10.77 2.49
C VAL A 32 -6.74 -9.91 3.51
N GLY A 33 -6.46 -10.10 4.80
CA GLY A 33 -7.08 -9.31 5.87
C GLY A 33 -6.83 -7.82 5.72
N LEU A 34 -5.58 -7.43 5.43
CA LEU A 34 -5.23 -6.03 5.21
C LEU A 34 -5.92 -5.47 3.96
N ALA A 35 -5.92 -6.22 2.85
CA ALA A 35 -6.58 -5.80 1.62
C ALA A 35 -8.09 -5.58 1.84
N GLU A 36 -8.77 -6.48 2.55
CA GLU A 36 -10.21 -6.33 2.87
C GLU A 36 -10.48 -5.09 3.73
N GLU A 37 -9.64 -4.80 4.73
CA GLU A 37 -9.80 -3.60 5.56
C GLU A 37 -9.54 -2.30 4.78
N LEU A 38 -8.56 -2.30 3.86
CA LEU A 38 -8.26 -1.14 3.03
C LEU A 38 -9.37 -0.82 2.03
N ILE A 39 -9.91 -1.82 1.32
CA ILE A 39 -10.98 -1.58 0.34
C ILE A 39 -12.27 -1.11 1.01
N LYS A 40 -12.59 -1.59 2.23
CA LYS A 40 -13.72 -1.08 3.04
C LYS A 40 -13.59 0.41 3.36
N LYS A 41 -12.36 0.93 3.38
CA LYS A 41 -12.01 2.34 3.66
C LYS A 41 -11.91 3.21 2.41
N ASP A 42 -12.38 2.71 1.26
CA ASP A 42 -12.26 3.34 -0.07
C ASP A 42 -10.81 3.52 -0.56
N ILE A 43 -9.88 2.70 -0.07
CA ILE A 43 -8.49 2.70 -0.52
C ILE A 43 -8.34 1.64 -1.60
N LEU A 44 -7.91 2.05 -2.80
CA LEU A 44 -7.64 1.13 -3.89
C LEU A 44 -6.38 0.32 -3.56
N VAL A 45 -6.46 -1.01 -3.70
CA VAL A 45 -5.32 -1.87 -3.44
C VAL A 45 -4.70 -2.30 -4.78
N ILE A 46 -3.38 -2.17 -4.89
CA ILE A 46 -2.62 -2.74 -6.00
C ILE A 46 -1.63 -3.76 -5.47
N GLY A 47 -1.49 -4.88 -6.16
CA GLY A 47 -0.70 -6.03 -5.72
C GLY A 47 0.45 -6.35 -6.67
N ALA A 48 1.55 -6.87 -6.14
CA ALA A 48 2.55 -7.60 -6.93
C ALA A 48 3.07 -8.83 -6.18
N GLY A 49 3.59 -9.81 -6.92
CA GLY A 49 4.20 -11.01 -6.34
C GLY A 49 3.20 -11.89 -5.59
N CYS A 50 3.62 -12.47 -4.46
CA CYS A 50 2.75 -13.35 -3.68
C CYS A 50 1.53 -12.63 -3.13
N CYS A 51 1.58 -11.31 -2.93
CA CYS A 51 0.43 -10.52 -2.51
C CYS A 51 -0.70 -10.56 -3.54
N SER A 52 -0.37 -10.45 -4.83
CA SER A 52 -1.35 -10.63 -5.91
C SER A 52 -1.98 -12.01 -5.88
N SER A 53 -1.17 -13.07 -5.74
CA SER A 53 -1.68 -14.44 -5.69
C SER A 53 -2.59 -14.68 -4.48
N ALA A 54 -2.24 -14.16 -3.30
CA ALA A 54 -3.07 -14.29 -2.10
C ALA A 54 -4.44 -13.61 -2.29
N MET A 55 -4.44 -12.37 -2.81
CA MET A 55 -5.69 -11.64 -3.10
C MET A 55 -6.53 -12.30 -4.21
N GLN A 56 -5.91 -12.87 -5.23
CA GLN A 56 -6.61 -13.63 -6.28
C GLN A 56 -7.27 -14.89 -5.71
N ASN A 57 -6.55 -15.66 -4.90
CA ASN A 57 -7.07 -16.87 -4.27
C ASN A 57 -8.20 -16.57 -3.26
N ALA A 58 -8.30 -15.33 -2.78
CA ALA A 58 -9.37 -14.85 -1.91
C ALA A 58 -10.48 -14.09 -2.67
N ASP A 59 -10.50 -14.19 -4.01
CA ASP A 59 -11.48 -13.57 -4.90
C ASP A 59 -11.54 -12.02 -4.83
N LEU A 60 -10.54 -11.36 -4.21
CA LEU A 60 -10.53 -9.90 -4.06
C LEU A 60 -10.24 -9.15 -5.36
N MET A 61 -9.73 -9.86 -6.37
CA MET A 61 -9.49 -9.33 -7.72
C MET A 61 -10.61 -9.66 -8.71
N ASN A 62 -11.74 -10.21 -8.25
CA ASN A 62 -12.94 -10.42 -9.06
C ASN A 62 -13.83 -9.16 -9.05
N LEU A 63 -14.62 -8.95 -10.11
CA LEU A 63 -15.53 -7.78 -10.18
C LEU A 63 -16.51 -7.72 -9.00
N ASP A 64 -17.01 -8.87 -8.55
CA ASP A 64 -17.92 -8.96 -7.40
C ASP A 64 -17.29 -8.49 -6.08
N ALA A 65 -15.96 -8.48 -5.97
CA ALA A 65 -15.27 -7.94 -4.79
C ALA A 65 -15.52 -6.44 -4.60
N GLY A 66 -15.94 -5.72 -5.65
CA GLY A 66 -16.37 -4.33 -5.53
C GLY A 66 -17.47 -4.13 -4.46
N LYS A 67 -18.31 -5.14 -4.23
CA LYS A 67 -19.36 -5.12 -3.18
C LYS A 67 -18.80 -5.17 -1.76
N LYS A 68 -17.55 -5.59 -1.58
CA LYS A 68 -16.84 -5.60 -0.29
C LYS A 68 -16.18 -4.25 0.02
N ALA A 69 -16.03 -3.38 -0.97
CA ALA A 69 -15.40 -2.08 -0.81
C ALA A 69 -16.34 -1.08 -0.12
N GLY A 70 -15.78 0.04 0.35
CA GLY A 70 -16.55 1.19 0.80
C GLY A 70 -17.45 1.73 -0.34
N SER A 71 -18.45 2.53 0.02
CA SER A 71 -19.48 2.98 -0.92
C SER A 71 -18.91 3.75 -2.12
N ASN A 72 -17.84 4.51 -1.90
CA ASN A 72 -17.26 5.36 -2.94
C ASN A 72 -16.46 4.52 -3.95
N LEU A 73 -15.58 3.66 -3.44
CA LEU A 73 -14.77 2.75 -4.28
C LEU A 73 -15.66 1.71 -4.97
N SER A 74 -16.68 1.19 -4.28
CA SER A 74 -17.65 0.25 -4.87
C SER A 74 -18.39 0.86 -6.06
N GLY A 75 -18.80 2.13 -5.97
CA GLY A 75 -19.46 2.83 -7.06
C GLY A 75 -18.54 2.98 -8.28
N LEU A 76 -17.27 3.33 -8.05
CA LEU A 76 -16.26 3.42 -9.10
C LEU A 76 -15.97 2.07 -9.76
N CYS A 77 -15.79 1.02 -8.95
CA CYS A 77 -15.56 -0.35 -9.44
C CYS A 77 -16.70 -0.80 -10.37
N SER A 78 -17.95 -0.52 -10.00
CA SER A 78 -19.12 -0.86 -10.81
C SER A 78 -19.19 -0.03 -12.10
N ALA A 79 -18.89 1.26 -12.03
CA ALA A 79 -18.91 2.16 -13.20
C ALA A 79 -17.84 1.81 -14.24
N LEU A 80 -16.65 1.40 -13.79
CA LEU A 80 -15.51 1.10 -14.67
C LEU A 80 -15.39 -0.39 -15.02
N GLY A 81 -16.14 -1.27 -14.36
CA GLY A 81 -16.02 -2.72 -14.54
C GLY A 81 -14.65 -3.24 -14.09
N VAL A 82 -14.15 -2.76 -12.95
CA VAL A 82 -12.85 -3.16 -12.38
C VAL A 82 -12.98 -3.61 -10.92
N PRO A 83 -12.16 -4.56 -10.45
CA PRO A 83 -12.14 -4.96 -9.04
C PRO A 83 -11.47 -3.89 -8.16
N PRO A 84 -11.69 -3.92 -6.83
CA PRO A 84 -11.07 -2.98 -5.89
C PRO A 84 -9.61 -3.35 -5.55
N CYS A 85 -9.17 -4.56 -5.88
CA CYS A 85 -7.78 -4.98 -5.84
C CYS A 85 -7.29 -5.29 -7.26
N LEU A 86 -6.15 -4.73 -7.67
CA LEU A 86 -5.59 -4.90 -9.03
C LEU A 86 -4.20 -5.54 -8.99
N SER A 87 -3.94 -6.51 -9.86
CA SER A 87 -2.61 -7.10 -9.99
C SER A 87 -1.74 -6.30 -10.96
N TYR A 88 -0.54 -5.93 -10.52
CA TYR A 88 0.54 -5.39 -11.34
C TYR A 88 1.49 -6.49 -11.86
N GLY A 89 1.31 -7.74 -11.43
CA GLY A 89 2.08 -8.90 -11.89
C GLY A 89 3.02 -9.46 -10.83
N SER A 90 4.22 -9.81 -11.26
CA SER A 90 5.27 -10.46 -10.47
C SER A 90 6.08 -9.46 -9.62
N CYS A 91 6.98 -9.95 -8.76
CA CYS A 91 7.84 -9.04 -7.97
C CYS A 91 8.71 -8.11 -8.86
N THR A 92 9.10 -8.54 -10.06
CA THR A 92 9.88 -7.69 -10.97
C THR A 92 9.05 -6.57 -11.60
N ASP A 93 7.71 -6.63 -11.47
CA ASP A 93 6.80 -5.62 -11.98
C ASP A 93 6.58 -4.44 -11.01
N ILE A 94 7.28 -4.40 -9.87
CA ILE A 94 7.25 -3.24 -8.94
C ILE A 94 7.67 -1.95 -9.65
N GLY A 95 8.57 -2.03 -10.65
CA GLY A 95 8.90 -0.87 -11.49
C GLY A 95 7.69 -0.27 -12.21
N LYS A 96 6.66 -1.07 -12.54
CA LYS A 96 5.40 -0.56 -13.10
C LYS A 96 4.60 0.24 -12.08
N ILE A 97 4.58 -0.20 -10.81
CA ILE A 97 3.95 0.54 -9.71
C ILE A 97 4.61 1.91 -9.53
N ILE A 98 5.94 1.93 -9.53
CA ILE A 98 6.75 3.16 -9.47
C ILE A 98 6.39 4.08 -10.64
N ASN A 99 6.38 3.57 -11.88
CA ASN A 99 6.02 4.35 -13.05
C ASN A 99 4.60 4.93 -12.97
N THR A 100 3.64 4.18 -12.42
CA THR A 100 2.28 4.70 -12.19
C THR A 100 2.27 5.82 -11.16
N ALA A 101 3.00 5.69 -10.05
CA ALA A 101 3.11 6.75 -9.06
C ALA A 101 3.75 8.03 -9.63
N VAL A 102 4.85 7.88 -10.40
CA VAL A 102 5.48 9.01 -11.12
C VAL A 102 4.49 9.68 -12.07
N ALA A 103 3.79 8.90 -12.89
CA ALA A 103 2.84 9.45 -13.86
C ALA A 103 1.69 10.23 -13.18
N ILE A 104 1.23 9.79 -12.00
CA ILE A 104 0.22 10.50 -11.21
C ILE A 104 0.80 11.79 -10.60
N ALA A 105 2.03 11.74 -10.09
CA ALA A 105 2.72 12.89 -9.52
C ALA A 105 2.96 13.98 -10.58
N ASP A 106 3.46 13.59 -11.76
CA ASP A 106 3.70 14.47 -12.90
C ASP A 106 2.41 15.18 -13.36
N GLU A 107 1.30 14.43 -13.49
CA GLU A 107 -0.01 14.99 -13.88
C GLU A 107 -0.54 15.99 -12.84
N LEU A 108 -0.23 15.78 -11.56
CA LEU A 108 -0.63 16.66 -10.47
C LEU A 108 0.35 17.82 -10.22
N GLY A 109 1.53 17.81 -10.85
CA GLY A 109 2.59 18.79 -10.63
C GLY A 109 3.14 18.79 -9.20
N VAL A 110 3.15 17.62 -8.55
CA VAL A 110 3.66 17.40 -7.18
C VAL A 110 4.75 16.33 -7.20
N ASP A 111 5.44 16.13 -6.08
CA ASP A 111 6.39 15.02 -5.94
C ASP A 111 5.67 13.75 -5.41
N VAL A 112 6.25 12.58 -5.64
CA VAL A 112 5.70 11.28 -5.19
C VAL A 112 5.44 11.23 -3.68
N PRO A 113 6.31 11.75 -2.78
CA PRO A 113 6.04 11.75 -1.35
C PRO A 113 4.76 12.50 -0.99
N ASP A 114 4.27 13.43 -1.81
CA ASP A 114 3.06 14.21 -1.53
C ASP A 114 1.78 13.44 -1.86
N LEU A 115 1.87 12.40 -2.69
CA LEU A 115 0.72 11.62 -3.11
C LEU A 115 0.06 10.88 -1.93
N PRO A 116 -1.28 10.69 -1.97
CA PRO A 116 -2.02 9.89 -0.99
C PRO A 116 -1.85 8.39 -1.25
N VAL A 117 -0.60 7.92 -1.18
CA VAL A 117 -0.20 6.54 -1.45
C VAL A 117 0.71 5.98 -0.36
N CYS A 118 0.77 4.66 -0.25
CA CYS A 118 1.72 3.95 0.60
C CYS A 118 2.10 2.59 0.02
N ALA A 119 3.17 2.01 0.56
CA ALA A 119 3.55 0.63 0.32
C ALA A 119 3.36 -0.22 1.59
N SER A 120 3.14 -1.52 1.40
CA SER A 120 2.99 -2.48 2.49
C SER A 120 3.58 -3.82 2.09
N ALA A 121 4.37 -4.40 2.98
CA ALA A 121 4.84 -5.78 2.88
C ALA A 121 4.35 -6.56 4.11
N PRO A 122 3.12 -7.11 4.08
CA PRO A 122 2.46 -7.67 5.27
C PRO A 122 3.00 -9.02 5.74
N GLU A 123 3.72 -9.73 4.86
CA GLU A 123 4.25 -11.07 5.12
C GLU A 123 5.62 -11.26 4.45
N TYR A 124 6.46 -10.22 4.44
CA TYR A 124 7.74 -10.31 3.74
C TYR A 124 8.67 -11.37 4.37
N MET A 125 9.53 -11.96 3.55
CA MET A 125 10.44 -13.02 3.99
C MET A 125 11.81 -12.92 3.33
N GLU A 126 11.85 -12.78 2.02
CA GLU A 126 13.08 -12.90 1.25
C GLU A 126 13.89 -11.59 1.20
N GLN A 127 15.20 -11.69 0.93
CA GLN A 127 16.09 -10.53 0.82
C GLN A 127 15.70 -9.57 -0.31
N LYS A 128 15.04 -10.05 -1.37
CA LYS A 128 14.50 -9.18 -2.43
C LYS A 128 13.47 -8.20 -1.88
N ALA A 129 12.55 -8.64 -1.02
CA ALA A 129 11.58 -7.76 -0.39
C ALA A 129 12.23 -6.68 0.49
N VAL A 130 13.40 -6.97 1.07
CA VAL A 130 14.19 -5.96 1.80
C VAL A 130 14.75 -4.90 0.84
N ALA A 131 15.27 -5.30 -0.32
CA ALA A 131 15.73 -4.33 -1.34
C ALA A 131 14.59 -3.46 -1.88
N ASP A 132 13.42 -4.06 -2.11
CA ASP A 132 12.21 -3.33 -2.52
C ASP A 132 11.74 -2.36 -1.43
N ALA A 133 11.84 -2.76 -0.16
CA ALA A 133 11.54 -1.90 0.99
C ALA A 133 12.43 -0.64 1.01
N PHE A 134 13.75 -0.82 0.85
CA PHE A 134 14.67 0.32 0.75
C PHE A 134 14.38 1.20 -0.48
N THR A 135 14.00 0.59 -1.61
CA THR A 135 13.60 1.33 -2.81
C THR A 135 12.35 2.17 -2.53
N ALA A 136 11.32 1.62 -1.87
CA ALA A 136 10.10 2.34 -1.53
C ALA A 136 10.38 3.52 -0.59
N VAL A 137 11.21 3.33 0.44
CA VAL A 137 11.59 4.40 1.37
C VAL A 137 12.42 5.48 0.66
N ALA A 138 13.38 5.08 -0.18
CA ALA A 138 14.19 6.01 -0.97
C ALA A 138 13.36 6.79 -1.99
N PHE A 139 12.32 6.17 -2.53
CA PHE A 139 11.33 6.77 -3.44
C PHE A 139 10.29 7.64 -2.71
N GLY A 140 10.38 7.75 -1.38
CA GLY A 140 9.57 8.66 -0.60
C GLY A 140 8.24 8.11 -0.09
N LEU A 141 8.06 6.79 -0.14
CA LEU A 141 6.84 6.15 0.32
C LEU A 141 6.89 5.82 1.82
N THR A 142 5.78 6.06 2.51
CA THR A 142 5.53 5.40 3.80
C THR A 142 5.33 3.91 3.54
N LEU A 143 6.14 3.09 4.21
CA LEU A 143 6.18 1.64 4.06
C LEU A 143 5.78 0.95 5.36
N HIS A 144 4.73 0.15 5.28
CA HIS A 144 4.38 -0.83 6.31
C HIS A 144 5.20 -2.11 6.14
N LEU A 145 5.75 -2.65 7.23
CA LEU A 145 6.43 -3.94 7.26
C LEU A 145 5.88 -4.87 8.34
N SER A 146 5.58 -6.11 7.94
CA SER A 146 5.37 -7.24 8.84
C SER A 146 5.95 -8.53 8.23
N PRO A 147 6.65 -9.37 9.00
CA PRO A 147 6.94 -9.23 10.44
C PRO A 147 7.99 -8.15 10.74
N ALA A 148 8.27 -7.89 12.02
CA ALA A 148 9.31 -6.93 12.41
C ALA A 148 10.71 -7.25 11.82
N PRO A 149 11.39 -6.29 11.15
CA PRO A 149 12.75 -6.47 10.66
C PRO A 149 13.78 -6.64 11.79
N PRO A 150 14.88 -7.38 11.53
CA PRO A 150 15.92 -7.67 12.53
C PRO A 150 16.86 -6.48 12.76
N VAL A 151 16.32 -5.27 12.89
CA VAL A 151 17.05 -4.00 13.13
C VAL A 151 16.75 -3.39 14.49
N PHE A 152 15.72 -3.88 15.18
CA PHE A 152 15.24 -3.35 16.46
C PHE A 152 16.19 -3.59 17.65
N GLY A 153 17.23 -4.42 17.48
CA GLY A 153 18.30 -4.55 18.47
C GLY A 153 19.19 -3.29 18.57
N SER A 154 19.14 -2.40 17.58
CA SER A 154 19.88 -1.14 17.58
C SER A 154 18.91 0.05 17.59
N PRO A 155 18.83 0.82 18.69
CA PRO A 155 18.01 2.03 18.75
C PRO A 155 18.38 3.06 17.67
N ALA A 156 19.67 3.15 17.33
CA ALA A 156 20.15 4.06 16.29
C ALA A 156 19.62 3.67 14.90
N VAL A 157 19.72 2.38 14.53
CA VAL A 157 19.23 1.90 13.22
C VAL A 157 17.71 2.00 13.16
N THR A 158 17.03 1.65 14.25
CA THR A 158 15.57 1.80 14.36
C THR A 158 15.14 3.23 14.09
N LYS A 159 15.73 4.20 14.82
CA LYS A 159 15.42 5.61 14.68
C LYS A 159 15.71 6.13 13.27
N ILE A 160 16.79 5.67 12.65
CA ILE A 160 17.10 6.06 11.27
C ILE A 160 15.97 5.61 10.33
N LEU A 161 15.55 4.36 10.44
CA LEU A 161 14.58 3.75 9.53
C LEU A 161 13.14 4.24 9.71
N THR A 162 12.76 4.58 10.95
CA THR A 162 11.35 4.94 11.28
C THR A 162 11.12 6.44 11.39
N GLU A 163 12.17 7.25 11.57
CA GLU A 163 12.03 8.69 11.84
C GLU A 163 12.95 9.55 10.95
N VAL A 164 14.27 9.31 10.99
CA VAL A 164 15.24 10.23 10.37
C VAL A 164 15.14 10.23 8.85
N VAL A 165 14.93 9.06 8.24
CA VAL A 165 14.88 8.90 6.79
C VAL A 165 13.72 9.68 6.15
N GLU A 166 12.64 9.95 6.88
CA GLU A 166 11.52 10.77 6.39
C GLU A 166 11.97 12.19 6.01
N GLY A 167 12.89 12.78 6.78
CA GLY A 167 13.46 14.10 6.47
C GLY A 167 14.43 14.10 5.29
N LEU A 168 14.89 12.93 4.84
CA LEU A 168 15.83 12.79 3.72
C LEU A 168 15.13 12.47 2.40
N THR A 169 14.09 11.63 2.45
CA THR A 169 13.43 11.08 1.24
C THR A 169 11.92 11.33 1.21
N GLY A 170 11.30 11.73 2.32
CA GLY A 170 9.85 11.76 2.50
C GLY A 170 9.23 10.40 2.87
N GLY A 171 9.99 9.31 2.73
CA GLY A 171 9.55 7.94 3.03
C GLY A 171 10.01 7.50 4.40
N LYS A 172 9.31 6.52 5.00
CA LYS A 172 9.66 5.95 6.30
C LYS A 172 9.08 4.57 6.48
N VAL A 173 9.60 3.83 7.46
CA VAL A 173 9.03 2.56 7.86
C VAL A 173 8.16 2.70 9.10
N PHE A 174 7.04 2.00 9.13
CA PHE A 174 6.38 1.62 10.37
C PHE A 174 6.12 0.12 10.39
N VAL A 175 6.07 -0.44 11.59
CA VAL A 175 5.84 -1.87 11.82
C VAL A 175 4.57 -2.03 12.61
N ASP A 176 3.73 -2.94 12.13
CA ASP A 176 2.49 -3.33 12.78
C ASP A 176 2.24 -4.80 12.40
N LEU A 177 1.72 -5.59 13.33
CA LEU A 177 1.46 -7.02 13.10
C LEU A 177 -0.04 -7.31 12.93
N ASP A 178 -0.89 -6.33 13.26
CA ASP A 178 -2.34 -6.47 13.13
C ASP A 178 -2.83 -5.79 11.84
N PRO A 179 -3.46 -6.53 10.91
CA PRO A 179 -3.95 -5.97 9.66
C PRO A 179 -4.99 -4.85 9.83
N CYS A 180 -5.82 -4.89 10.87
CA CYS A 180 -6.86 -3.89 11.11
C CYS A 180 -6.23 -2.58 11.63
N GLU A 181 -5.33 -2.66 12.60
CA GLU A 181 -4.57 -1.50 13.09
C GLU A 181 -3.71 -0.89 11.98
N THR A 182 -3.08 -1.74 11.16
CA THR A 182 -2.32 -1.32 9.98
C THR A 182 -3.20 -0.52 9.02
N ALA A 183 -4.41 -1.00 8.69
CA ALA A 183 -5.33 -0.31 7.80
C ALA A 183 -5.74 1.07 8.35
N VAL A 184 -5.94 1.19 9.66
CA VAL A 184 -6.22 2.48 10.33
C VAL A 184 -5.04 3.44 10.19
N LYS A 185 -3.81 2.97 10.40
CA LYS A 185 -2.58 3.79 10.26
C LYS A 185 -2.36 4.23 8.81
N ILE A 186 -2.59 3.33 7.84
CA ILE A 186 -2.52 3.64 6.41
C ILE A 186 -3.57 4.69 6.03
N GLU A 187 -4.82 4.53 6.47
CA GLU A 187 -5.87 5.51 6.22
C GLU A 187 -5.53 6.89 6.80
N ALA A 188 -5.00 6.94 8.03
CA ALA A 188 -4.56 8.18 8.65
C ALA A 188 -3.43 8.87 7.86
N HIS A 189 -2.44 8.10 7.38
CA HIS A 189 -1.38 8.61 6.51
C HIS A 189 -1.95 9.17 5.20
N ILE A 190 -2.82 8.40 4.52
CA ILE A 190 -3.47 8.82 3.27
C ILE A 190 -4.27 10.11 3.49
N ASN A 191 -5.08 10.19 4.54
CA ASN A 191 -5.87 11.38 4.85
C ASN A 191 -4.98 12.60 5.14
N ASN A 192 -3.85 12.42 5.83
CA ASN A 192 -2.89 13.51 6.03
C ASN A 192 -2.30 14.03 4.71
N LYS A 193 -1.99 13.13 3.77
CA LYS A 193 -1.51 13.53 2.42
C LYS A 193 -2.61 14.24 1.63
N ARG A 194 -3.86 13.75 1.68
CA ARG A 194 -5.02 14.41 1.08
C ARG A 194 -5.21 15.84 1.61
N GLU A 195 -5.14 16.00 2.94
CA GLU A 195 -5.26 17.31 3.60
C GLU A 195 -4.19 18.30 3.11
N LYS A 196 -2.93 17.85 3.03
CA LYS A 196 -1.80 18.66 2.54
C LYS A 196 -1.96 19.07 1.07
N LEU A 197 -2.60 18.23 0.27
CA LEU A 197 -2.94 18.51 -1.13
C LEU A 197 -4.23 19.34 -1.28
N GLY A 198 -4.92 19.70 -0.20
CA GLY A 198 -6.19 20.44 -0.24
C GLY A 198 -7.37 19.60 -0.76
N LEU A 199 -7.28 18.27 -0.70
CA LEU A 199 -8.33 17.34 -1.11
C LEU A 199 -9.31 17.05 0.03
N LYS A 200 -10.55 16.69 -0.32
CA LYS A 200 -11.57 16.28 0.66
C LYS A 200 -11.15 15.01 1.40
N ILE A 201 -11.42 14.93 2.71
CA ILE A 201 -11.16 13.76 3.55
C ILE A 201 -12.44 12.93 3.70
#